data_AF-A0A7V6PZC8-F1
#
_entry.id   AF-A0A7V6PZC8-F1
#
_cell.length_a   1.000
_cell.length_b   1.000
_cell.length_c   1.000
_cell.angle_alpha   90.00
_cell.angle_beta   90.00
_cell.angle_gamma   90.00
#
_symmetry.space_group_name_H-M   'P 1'
#
loop_
_entity.id
_entity.type
_entity.pdbx_description
1 polymer ?
#
loop_
_entity_poly.entity_id
_entity_poly.type
_entity_poly.pdbx_seq_one_letter_code
_entity_poly.pdbx_strand_id
1 'polypeptide(L)'
;MSLECKPDFICLGGSGTLIHQTPQIFRELALPIVKMITALGKKYNIPTHIHSCGPEKELVKICAEETDLTVIDPLEPPPMGDCDLKELKKMYGDKLVLKGNLHTTNIMLNGTVKDVIEASKRAIDDAAEGGRFILSTGDQCGRDTPDENIFAMIETAKDYGKY
;
A
#
# COMPACT_ATOMS: atom_id res chain seq x y z
N MET A 1 23.26 -9.86 -16.07
CA MET A 1 22.11 -10.62 -16.61
C MET A 1 21.12 -9.62 -17.17
N SER A 2 20.97 -9.54 -18.49
CA SER A 2 19.80 -8.91 -19.09
C SER A 2 18.70 -9.95 -19.09
N LEU A 3 17.66 -9.76 -18.28
CA LEU A 3 16.44 -10.55 -18.46
C LEU A 3 15.93 -10.26 -19.88
N GLU A 4 15.59 -11.30 -20.65
CA GLU A 4 15.01 -11.11 -21.99
C GLU A 4 13.69 -10.32 -21.93
N CYS A 5 12.99 -10.39 -20.80
CA CYS A 5 11.86 -9.56 -20.43
C CYS A 5 12.17 -8.79 -19.15
N LYS A 6 12.17 -7.45 -19.21
CA LYS A 6 12.29 -6.59 -18.02
C LYS A 6 10.89 -6.25 -17.51
N PRO A 7 10.48 -6.70 -16.31
CA PRO A 7 9.20 -6.30 -15.74
C PRO A 7 9.22 -4.83 -15.31
N ASP A 8 8.05 -4.19 -15.34
CA ASP A 8 7.87 -2.81 -14.83
C ASP A 8 8.05 -2.71 -13.32
N PHE A 9 7.64 -3.75 -12.58
CA PHE A 9 7.84 -3.90 -11.15
C PHE A 9 7.77 -5.38 -10.75
N ILE A 10 8.28 -5.70 -9.55
CA ILE A 10 8.26 -7.04 -8.99
C ILE A 10 7.38 -7.05 -7.74
N CYS A 11 6.32 -7.86 -7.76
CA CYS A 11 5.53 -8.14 -6.56
C CYS A 11 6.22 -9.20 -5.69
N LEU A 12 6.46 -8.86 -4.45
CA LEU A 12 6.80 -9.77 -3.38
C LEU A 12 5.51 -10.10 -2.65
N GLY A 13 4.98 -11.30 -2.86
CA GLY A 13 3.75 -11.75 -2.22
C GLY A 13 3.90 -11.84 -0.68
N GLY A 14 2.78 -11.67 0.02
CA GLY A 14 2.76 -11.70 1.49
C GLY A 14 1.41 -11.36 2.11
N SER A 15 0.29 -11.62 1.42
CA SER A 15 -1.04 -11.28 1.96
C SER A 15 -1.28 -11.94 3.32
N GLY A 16 -1.80 -11.17 4.29
CA GLY A 16 -2.03 -11.64 5.65
C GLY A 16 -0.76 -11.94 6.44
N THR A 17 0.37 -11.27 6.15
CA THR A 17 1.66 -11.55 6.80
C THR A 17 1.51 -11.52 8.31
N LEU A 18 1.07 -10.43 8.94
CA LEU A 18 0.98 -10.39 10.40
C LEU A 18 -0.38 -10.86 10.97
N ILE A 19 -1.25 -11.41 10.12
CA ILE A 19 -2.46 -12.12 10.56
C ILE A 19 -2.10 -13.54 11.02
N HIS A 20 -1.26 -14.24 10.24
CA HIS A 20 -0.99 -15.67 10.43
C HIS A 20 0.37 -15.99 11.07
N GLN A 21 1.26 -15.01 11.20
CA GLN A 21 2.60 -15.19 11.76
C GLN A 21 3.01 -13.98 12.60
N THR A 22 3.93 -14.20 13.52
CA THR A 22 4.51 -13.13 14.34
C THR A 22 5.60 -12.39 13.57
N PRO A 23 5.97 -11.16 13.99
CA PRO A 23 7.13 -10.46 13.42
C PRO A 23 8.41 -11.29 13.46
N GLN A 24 8.60 -12.13 14.48
CA GLN A 24 9.78 -13.00 14.59
C GLN A 24 9.83 -14.04 13.46
N ILE A 25 8.70 -14.70 13.17
CA ILE A 25 8.63 -15.67 12.07
C ILE A 25 8.89 -14.99 10.73
N PHE A 26 8.32 -13.80 10.50
CA PHE A 26 8.60 -13.01 9.30
C PHE A 26 10.09 -12.69 9.17
N ARG A 27 10.73 -12.27 10.26
CA ARG A 27 12.17 -11.95 10.30
C ARG A 27 13.06 -13.15 9.98
N GLU A 28 12.70 -14.33 10.46
CA GLU A 28 13.48 -15.55 10.24
C GLU A 28 13.30 -16.13 8.84
N LEU A 29 12.06 -16.13 8.33
CA LEU A 29 11.71 -16.90 7.13
C LEU A 29 11.55 -16.05 5.87
N ALA A 30 11.02 -14.83 5.98
CA ALA A 30 10.63 -14.02 4.83
C ALA A 30 11.57 -12.83 4.61
N LEU A 31 11.98 -12.12 5.67
CA LEU A 31 12.80 -10.91 5.57
C LEU A 31 14.13 -11.12 4.81
N PRO A 32 14.87 -12.24 4.95
CA PRO A 32 16.09 -12.45 4.16
C PRO A 32 15.82 -12.46 2.65
N ILE A 33 14.68 -13.04 2.24
CA ILE A 33 14.26 -13.11 0.83
C ILE A 33 13.80 -11.73 0.36
N VAL A 34 13.01 -11.01 1.17
CA VAL A 34 12.59 -9.63 0.88
C VAL A 34 13.81 -8.73 0.69
N LYS A 35 14.79 -8.78 1.59
CA LYS A 35 16.06 -8.05 1.47
C LYS A 35 16.79 -8.36 0.17
N MET A 36 16.93 -9.65 -0.17
CA MET A 36 17.60 -10.07 -1.39
C MET A 36 16.90 -9.52 -2.65
N ILE A 37 15.59 -9.69 -2.75
CA ILE A 37 14.82 -9.29 -3.94
C ILE A 37 14.76 -7.76 -4.06
N THR A 38 14.54 -7.04 -2.95
CA THR A 38 14.50 -5.56 -2.96
C THR A 38 15.84 -4.95 -3.33
N ALA A 39 16.96 -5.50 -2.82
CA ALA A 39 18.29 -5.07 -3.21
C ALA A 39 18.58 -5.31 -4.70
N LEU A 40 18.11 -6.44 -5.26
CA LEU A 40 18.18 -6.70 -6.70
C LEU A 40 17.32 -5.72 -7.50
N GLY A 41 16.08 -5.47 -7.06
CA GLY A 41 15.19 -4.49 -7.68
C GLY A 41 15.84 -3.11 -7.75
N LYS A 42 16.39 -2.62 -6.64
CA LYS A 42 17.16 -1.36 -6.59
C LYS A 42 18.36 -1.37 -7.52
N LYS A 43 19.16 -2.44 -7.53
CA LYS A 43 20.34 -2.57 -8.40
C LYS A 43 20.00 -2.46 -9.89
N TYR A 44 18.85 -2.99 -10.30
CA TYR A 44 18.42 -2.99 -11.71
C TYR A 44 17.40 -1.91 -12.04
N ASN A 45 17.13 -1.00 -11.10
CA ASN A 45 16.12 0.05 -11.22
C ASN A 45 14.75 -0.53 -11.65
N ILE A 46 14.29 -1.53 -10.88
CA ILE A 46 12.98 -2.16 -10.99
C ILE A 46 12.28 -1.99 -9.64
N PRO A 47 11.18 -1.21 -9.56
CA PRO A 47 10.38 -1.08 -8.36
C PRO A 47 9.94 -2.42 -7.78
N THR A 48 9.91 -2.50 -6.47
CA THR A 48 9.45 -3.69 -5.73
C THR A 48 8.25 -3.34 -4.88
N HIS A 49 7.30 -4.26 -4.81
CA HIS A 49 5.99 -4.04 -4.19
C HIS A 49 5.66 -5.17 -3.22
N ILE A 50 5.29 -4.85 -1.98
CA ILE A 50 4.72 -5.81 -1.02
C ILE A 50 3.26 -5.45 -0.79
N HIS A 51 2.43 -6.49 -0.83
CA HIS A 51 1.03 -6.44 -0.43
C HIS A 51 0.82 -7.32 0.81
N SER A 52 0.26 -6.77 1.90
CA SER A 52 -0.08 -7.55 3.10
C SER A 52 -1.36 -7.07 3.79
N CYS A 53 -2.52 -7.69 3.49
CA CYS A 53 -3.74 -7.41 4.24
C CYS A 53 -3.58 -7.60 5.76
N GLY A 54 -4.38 -6.90 6.53
CA GLY A 54 -4.44 -6.98 7.97
C GLY A 54 -3.62 -5.91 8.69
N PRO A 55 -3.26 -6.14 9.97
CA PRO A 55 -2.33 -5.28 10.67
C PRO A 55 -0.97 -5.35 9.98
N GLU A 56 -0.42 -4.19 9.62
CA GLU A 56 0.84 -4.12 8.88
C GLU A 56 1.76 -2.99 9.34
N LYS A 57 1.39 -2.21 10.38
CA LYS A 57 2.23 -1.10 10.88
C LYS A 57 3.67 -1.54 11.21
N GLU A 58 3.83 -2.69 11.85
CA GLU A 58 5.17 -3.25 12.14
C GLU A 58 5.88 -3.74 10.87
N LEU A 59 5.15 -4.28 9.89
CA LEU A 59 5.74 -4.69 8.61
C LEU A 59 6.25 -3.47 7.82
N VAL A 60 5.47 -2.39 7.78
CA VAL A 60 5.88 -1.11 7.16
C VAL A 60 7.18 -0.61 7.78
N LYS A 61 7.29 -0.64 9.11
CA LYS A 61 8.53 -0.28 9.81
C LYS A 61 9.71 -1.15 9.38
N ILE A 62 9.56 -2.48 9.42
CA ILE A 62 10.63 -3.41 9.04
C ILE A 62 11.08 -3.16 7.59
N CYS A 63 10.13 -3.02 6.67
CA CYS A 63 10.43 -2.77 5.27
C CYS A 63 11.14 -1.42 5.07
N ALA A 64 10.69 -0.35 5.74
CA ALA A 64 11.29 0.97 5.65
C ALA A 64 12.69 1.06 6.27
N GLU A 65 12.96 0.31 7.33
CA GLU A 65 14.22 0.41 8.09
C GLU A 65 15.28 -0.58 7.60
N GLU A 66 14.87 -1.72 7.04
CA GLU A 66 15.77 -2.84 6.82
C GLU A 66 15.85 -3.31 5.36
N THR A 67 15.06 -2.77 4.45
CA THR A 67 15.00 -3.26 3.06
C THR A 67 15.13 -2.12 2.04
N ASP A 68 15.27 -2.48 0.77
CA ASP A 68 15.24 -1.53 -0.35
C ASP A 68 13.85 -1.51 -1.03
N LEU A 69 12.78 -1.85 -0.29
CA LEU A 69 11.41 -1.92 -0.83
C LEU A 69 10.99 -0.57 -1.43
N THR A 70 10.28 -0.62 -2.56
CA THR A 70 9.79 0.60 -3.21
C THR A 70 8.38 0.97 -2.77
N VAL A 71 7.43 0.03 -2.83
CA VAL A 71 6.00 0.28 -2.61
C VAL A 71 5.47 -0.72 -1.58
N ILE A 72 4.62 -0.26 -0.66
CA ILE A 72 3.86 -1.11 0.25
C ILE A 72 2.38 -0.75 0.25
N ASP A 73 1.54 -1.77 0.28
CA ASP A 73 0.09 -1.70 0.35
C ASP A 73 -0.44 -2.88 1.19
N PRO A 74 -1.69 -2.83 1.69
CA PRO A 74 -2.74 -1.84 1.40
C PRO A 74 -2.96 -0.75 2.47
N LEU A 75 -2.21 -0.78 3.57
CA LEU A 75 -2.23 0.19 4.67
C LEU A 75 -3.58 0.28 5.37
N GLU A 76 -4.24 -0.86 5.57
CA GLU A 76 -5.60 -0.94 6.08
C GLU A 76 -5.76 -0.20 7.43
N PRO A 77 -6.73 0.73 7.53
CA PRO A 77 -7.10 1.29 8.81
C PRO A 77 -7.91 0.26 9.64
N PRO A 78 -8.11 0.52 10.94
CA PRO A 78 -9.02 -0.27 11.76
C PRO A 78 -10.43 -0.36 11.14
N PRO A 79 -11.15 -1.49 11.30
CA PRO A 79 -10.79 -2.65 12.12
C PRO A 79 -10.00 -3.75 11.40
N MET A 80 -9.79 -3.66 10.09
CA MET A 80 -9.12 -4.72 9.32
C MET A 80 -7.60 -4.68 9.49
N GLY A 81 -7.03 -3.48 9.62
CA GLY A 81 -5.62 -3.29 9.95
C GLY A 81 -5.41 -2.35 11.14
N ASP A 82 -4.19 -1.87 11.27
CA ASP A 82 -3.71 -1.01 12.37
C ASP A 82 -2.95 0.22 11.86
N CYS A 83 -3.12 0.56 10.58
CA CYS A 83 -2.38 1.64 9.94
C CYS A 83 -3.09 2.98 10.07
N ASP A 84 -2.32 4.00 10.48
CA ASP A 84 -2.67 5.41 10.33
C ASP A 84 -1.82 5.98 9.19
N LEU A 85 -2.47 6.33 8.08
CA LEU A 85 -1.79 6.74 6.86
C LEU A 85 -0.93 8.01 7.06
N LYS A 86 -1.42 8.96 7.86
CA LYS A 86 -0.73 10.22 8.14
C LYS A 86 0.52 10.00 8.99
N GLU A 87 0.41 9.17 10.02
CA GLU A 87 1.57 8.77 10.84
C GLU A 87 2.62 8.04 9.98
N LEU A 88 2.18 7.07 9.17
CA LEU A 88 3.08 6.30 8.31
C LEU A 88 3.77 7.20 7.28
N LYS A 89 3.05 8.15 6.68
CA LYS A 89 3.62 9.15 5.78
C LYS A 89 4.72 9.95 6.48
N LYS A 90 4.45 10.47 7.68
CA LYS A 90 5.42 11.25 8.46
C LYS A 90 6.68 10.44 8.81
N MET A 91 6.53 9.16 9.13
CA MET A 91 7.65 8.32 9.57
C MET A 91 8.47 7.74 8.40
N TYR A 92 7.80 7.35 7.32
CA TYR A 92 8.40 6.48 6.29
C TYR A 92 8.16 6.96 4.85
N GLY A 93 7.44 8.08 4.64
CA GLY A 93 7.09 8.60 3.32
C GLY A 93 8.27 9.00 2.44
N ASP A 94 9.45 9.27 3.01
CA ASP A 94 10.67 9.56 2.25
C ASP A 94 11.38 8.28 1.76
N LYS A 95 11.05 7.13 2.38
CA LYS A 95 11.69 5.84 2.09
C LYS A 95 10.81 4.96 1.20
N LEU A 96 9.52 4.89 1.52
CA LEU A 96 8.55 4.05 0.83
C LEU A 96 7.55 4.88 0.03
N VAL A 97 7.05 4.29 -1.05
CA VAL A 97 5.80 4.72 -1.68
C VAL A 97 4.66 4.03 -0.95
N LEU A 98 3.76 4.82 -0.39
CA LEU A 98 2.57 4.33 0.31
C LEU A 98 1.42 4.20 -0.69
N LYS A 99 0.82 3.02 -0.79
CA LYS A 99 -0.32 2.77 -1.68
C LYS A 99 -1.53 2.34 -0.85
N GLY A 100 -2.62 3.10 -0.92
CA GLY A 100 -3.82 2.84 -0.12
C GLY A 100 -4.67 4.10 0.10
N ASN A 101 -5.59 4.12 1.06
CA ASN A 101 -6.00 2.98 1.90
C ASN A 101 -7.52 2.96 2.17
N LEU A 102 -8.32 3.36 1.18
CA LEU A 102 -9.78 3.46 1.34
C LEU A 102 -10.37 2.12 1.76
N HIS A 103 -11.06 2.09 2.91
CA HIS A 103 -11.57 0.85 3.48
C HIS A 103 -12.52 0.14 2.51
N THR A 104 -12.15 -1.08 2.11
CA THR A 104 -12.80 -1.85 1.04
C THR A 104 -14.29 -2.11 1.31
N THR A 105 -14.65 -2.56 2.51
CA THR A 105 -16.06 -2.87 2.82
C THR A 105 -16.88 -1.63 3.18
N ASN A 106 -16.44 -0.85 4.17
CA ASN A 106 -17.24 0.21 4.74
C ASN A 106 -17.37 1.44 3.84
N ILE A 107 -16.34 1.74 3.03
CA ILE A 107 -16.32 2.90 2.15
C ILE A 107 -16.62 2.47 0.71
N MET A 108 -15.85 1.54 0.15
CA MET A 108 -16.00 1.22 -1.27
C MET A 108 -17.26 0.40 -1.56
N LEU A 109 -17.52 -0.67 -0.80
CA LEU A 109 -18.67 -1.55 -1.05
C LEU A 109 -19.99 -0.98 -0.50
N ASN A 110 -20.02 -0.57 0.77
CA ASN A 110 -21.26 -0.18 1.47
C ASN A 110 -21.46 1.33 1.59
N GLY A 111 -20.44 2.13 1.30
CA GLY A 111 -20.50 3.58 1.40
C GLY A 111 -21.23 4.22 0.22
N THR A 112 -21.54 5.49 0.37
CA THR A 112 -22.06 6.32 -0.71
C THR A 112 -20.92 6.92 -1.54
N VAL A 113 -21.22 7.38 -2.76
CA VAL A 113 -20.30 8.19 -3.59
C VAL A 113 -19.65 9.33 -2.78
N LYS A 114 -20.43 10.00 -1.92
CA LYS A 114 -19.92 11.07 -1.06
C LYS A 114 -18.87 10.54 -0.06
N ASP A 115 -19.11 9.38 0.55
CA ASP A 115 -18.16 8.78 1.50
C ASP A 115 -16.84 8.44 0.81
N VAL A 116 -16.91 7.93 -0.43
CA VAL A 116 -15.71 7.64 -1.24
C VAL A 116 -14.93 8.91 -1.60
N ILE A 117 -15.62 9.97 -2.03
CA ILE A 117 -14.99 11.27 -2.34
C ILE A 117 -14.26 11.81 -1.11
N GLU A 118 -14.93 11.85 0.04
CA GLU A 118 -14.35 12.42 1.26
C GLU A 118 -13.21 11.55 1.80
N ALA A 119 -13.31 10.22 1.73
CA ALA A 119 -12.21 9.33 2.10
C ALA A 119 -11.01 9.46 1.15
N SER A 120 -11.25 9.64 -0.15
CA SER A 120 -10.22 9.89 -1.17
C SER A 120 -9.46 11.18 -0.90
N LYS A 121 -10.18 12.29 -0.67
CA LYS A 121 -9.56 13.58 -0.33
C LYS A 121 -8.74 13.49 0.94
N ARG A 122 -9.28 12.87 1.99
CA ARG A 122 -8.55 12.68 3.24
C ARG A 122 -7.26 11.89 3.05
N ALA A 123 -7.29 10.79 2.28
CA ALA A 123 -6.09 10.01 2.01
C ALA A 123 -5.04 10.81 1.21
N ILE A 124 -5.49 11.64 0.26
CA ILE A 124 -4.63 12.58 -0.47
C ILE A 124 -4.02 13.62 0.49
N ASP A 125 -4.82 14.27 1.33
CA ASP A 125 -4.35 15.26 2.30
C ASP A 125 -3.35 14.66 3.31
N ASP A 126 -3.56 13.40 3.70
CA ASP A 126 -2.72 12.72 4.68
C ASP A 126 -1.37 12.24 4.11
N ALA A 127 -1.27 11.96 2.81
CA ALA A 127 -0.09 11.27 2.24
C ALA A 127 0.49 11.81 0.94
N ALA A 128 -0.21 12.67 0.19
CA ALA A 128 0.24 13.10 -1.14
C ALA A 128 1.38 14.12 -1.11
N GLU A 129 1.48 14.95 -0.06
CA GLU A 129 2.51 15.97 0.05
C GLU A 129 3.92 15.36 -0.06
N GLY A 130 4.77 15.93 -0.90
CA GLY A 130 6.12 15.41 -1.18
C GLY A 130 6.16 14.18 -2.11
N GLY A 131 5.04 13.80 -2.73
CA GLY A 131 4.95 12.66 -3.64
C GLY A 131 4.98 11.31 -2.90
N ARG A 132 5.36 10.21 -3.58
CA ARG A 132 5.47 8.86 -2.99
C ARG A 132 4.16 8.35 -2.33
N PHE A 133 3.03 8.73 -2.92
CA PHE A 133 1.72 8.21 -2.54
C PHE A 133 0.93 7.80 -3.78
N ILE A 134 0.25 6.66 -3.69
CA ILE A 134 -0.66 6.15 -4.71
C ILE A 134 -2.02 5.93 -4.03
N LEU A 135 -3.02 6.75 -4.38
CA LEU A 135 -4.37 6.54 -3.91
C LEU A 135 -4.88 5.17 -4.39
N SER A 136 -5.30 4.33 -3.45
CA SER A 136 -5.81 2.99 -3.70
C SER A 136 -6.81 2.60 -2.61
N THR A 137 -7.51 1.49 -2.82
CA THR A 137 -8.31 0.82 -1.81
C THR A 137 -7.44 0.05 -0.80
N GLY A 138 -8.03 -0.29 0.34
CA GLY A 138 -7.44 -1.10 1.42
C GLY A 138 -7.36 -2.60 1.12
N ASP A 139 -7.90 -3.06 0.00
CA ASP A 139 -7.68 -4.36 -0.65
C ASP A 139 -8.39 -4.31 -2.02
N GLN A 140 -8.48 -5.43 -2.73
CA GLN A 140 -9.29 -5.58 -3.94
C GLN A 140 -10.75 -5.14 -3.70
N CYS A 141 -11.32 -4.40 -4.65
CA CYS A 141 -12.76 -4.14 -4.64
C CYS A 141 -13.53 -5.46 -4.67
N GLY A 142 -14.54 -5.58 -3.81
CA GLY A 142 -15.43 -6.73 -3.82
C GLY A 142 -16.22 -6.77 -5.14
N ARG A 143 -16.67 -7.97 -5.54
CA ARG A 143 -17.46 -8.17 -6.78
C ARG A 143 -18.63 -7.20 -6.90
N ASP A 144 -19.28 -6.91 -5.77
CA ASP A 144 -20.50 -6.12 -5.71
C ASP A 144 -20.23 -4.64 -5.35
N THR A 145 -18.96 -4.19 -5.37
CA THR A 145 -18.61 -2.78 -5.19
C THR A 145 -19.27 -1.95 -6.29
N PRO A 146 -20.11 -0.94 -5.96
CA PRO A 146 -20.78 -0.14 -6.96
C PRO A 146 -19.79 0.57 -7.90
N ASP A 147 -20.05 0.50 -9.21
CA ASP A 147 -19.24 1.19 -10.22
C ASP A 147 -19.12 2.69 -9.94
N GLU A 148 -20.21 3.32 -9.50
CA GLU A 148 -20.24 4.74 -9.12
C GLU A 148 -19.23 5.08 -8.01
N ASN A 149 -19.01 4.17 -7.06
CA ASN A 149 -18.01 4.33 -6.01
C ASN A 149 -16.59 4.20 -6.59
N ILE A 150 -16.34 3.26 -7.50
CA ILE A 150 -15.05 3.12 -8.18
C ILE A 150 -14.73 4.37 -8.98
N PHE A 151 -15.68 4.85 -9.80
CA PHE A 151 -15.51 6.06 -10.60
C PHE A 151 -15.35 7.30 -9.73
N ALA A 152 -16.08 7.41 -8.61
CA ALA A 152 -15.92 8.52 -7.67
C ALA A 152 -14.49 8.64 -7.12
N MET A 153 -13.85 7.52 -6.77
CA MET A 153 -12.45 7.50 -6.33
C MET A 153 -11.51 7.99 -7.46
N ILE A 154 -11.71 7.46 -8.68
CA ILE A 154 -10.89 7.81 -9.86
C ILE A 154 -11.01 9.30 -10.19
N GLU A 155 -12.22 9.83 -10.27
CA GLU A 155 -12.44 11.24 -10.58
C GLU A 155 -11.94 12.15 -9.46
N THR A 156 -12.11 11.77 -8.19
CA THR A 156 -11.51 12.52 -7.07
C THR A 156 -9.99 12.56 -7.16
N ALA A 157 -9.35 11.44 -7.51
CA ALA A 157 -7.90 11.40 -7.72
C ALA A 157 -7.47 12.36 -8.83
N LYS A 158 -8.21 12.41 -9.94
CA LYS A 158 -7.92 13.29 -11.08
C LYS A 158 -8.12 14.76 -10.74
N ASP A 159 -9.20 15.10 -10.04
CA ASP A 159 -9.60 16.49 -9.82
C ASP A 159 -8.92 17.12 -8.61
N TYR A 160 -8.84 16.39 -7.50
CA TYR A 160 -8.30 16.87 -6.24
C TYR A 160 -6.82 16.49 -6.04
N GLY A 161 -6.38 15.36 -6.60
CA GLY A 161 -4.99 14.88 -6.48
C GLY A 161 -3.96 15.63 -7.34
N LYS A 162 -4.29 16.85 -7.81
CA LYS A 162 -3.36 17.72 -8.54
C LYS A 162 -2.57 18.55 -7.53
N TYR A 163 -1.27 18.28 -7.43
CA TYR A 163 -0.32 19.03 -6.59
C TYR A 163 0.96 19.32 -7.36
#